data_AF-A0ABD0XEA1-F1
#
_entry.id   AF-A0ABD0XEA1-F1
#
_cell.length_a   1.000
_cell.length_b   1.000
_cell.length_c   1.000
_cell.angle_alpha   90.00
_cell.angle_beta   90.00
_cell.angle_gamma   90.00
#
_symmetry.space_group_name_H-M   'P 1'
#
loop_
_entity.id
_entity.type
_entity.pdbx_description
1 polymer ?
#
loop_
_entity_poly.entity_id
_entity_poly.type
_entity_poly.pdbx_seq_one_letter_code
_entity_poly.pdbx_strand_id
1 'polypeptide(L)'
;MVTGPGILNVVLLFLLNNIHSESVKFEVLGPTDPIVAEAGDDIILPCYLKPNISAEDMTSQSWYDETKFQVFVKAVGSRPVVSIEGHRDGGMGLLCESEGWHPEPELVWLDSKGDSLSDGRPETHRDLNGFYTVRQQVIVQETDTNRFTCRVLQRQINVD
;
A
#
# COMPACT_ATOMS: atom_id res chain seq x y z
N MET A 1 -7.26 -56.99 -41.60
CA MET A 1 -7.76 -55.74 -42.20
C MET A 1 -9.27 -55.69 -41.96
N VAL A 2 -9.72 -55.16 -40.83
CA VAL A 2 -11.15 -54.87 -40.62
C VAL A 2 -11.28 -53.36 -40.46
N THR A 3 -11.23 -52.65 -41.57
CA THR A 3 -11.52 -51.22 -41.65
C THR A 3 -12.86 -51.08 -42.36
N GLY A 4 -13.91 -51.59 -41.73
CA GLY A 4 -15.29 -51.36 -42.14
C GLY A 4 -15.82 -50.06 -41.53
N PRO A 5 -16.71 -49.32 -42.21
CA PRO A 5 -17.20 -48.00 -41.76
C PRO A 5 -17.85 -48.02 -40.37
N GLY A 6 -18.34 -49.18 -39.92
CA GLY A 6 -18.90 -49.37 -38.58
C GLY A 6 -17.88 -49.26 -37.44
N ILE A 7 -16.64 -49.73 -37.63
CA ILE A 7 -15.59 -49.64 -36.58
C ILE A 7 -15.14 -48.19 -36.42
N LEU A 8 -14.99 -47.46 -37.54
CA LEU A 8 -14.65 -46.04 -37.50
C LEU A 8 -15.73 -45.23 -36.78
N ASN A 9 -17.01 -45.52 -37.02
CA ASN A 9 -18.13 -44.87 -36.31
C ASN A 9 -18.19 -45.22 -34.82
N VAL A 10 -17.93 -46.47 -34.43
CA VAL A 10 -17.88 -46.85 -33.01
C VAL A 10 -16.72 -46.17 -32.30
N VAL A 11 -15.54 -46.14 -32.92
CA VAL A 11 -14.37 -45.40 -32.40
C VAL A 11 -14.68 -43.91 -32.32
N LEU A 12 -15.30 -43.32 -33.34
CA LEU A 12 -15.69 -41.91 -33.35
C LEU A 12 -16.70 -41.58 -32.25
N LEU A 13 -17.73 -42.41 -32.04
CA LEU A 13 -18.70 -42.24 -30.96
C LEU A 13 -18.05 -42.37 -29.58
N PHE A 14 -17.09 -43.28 -29.43
CA PHE A 14 -16.32 -43.42 -28.19
C PHE A 14 -15.45 -42.18 -27.95
N LEU A 15 -14.77 -41.67 -28.99
CA LEU A 15 -13.96 -40.46 -28.89
C LEU A 15 -14.81 -39.24 -28.56
N LEU A 16 -15.98 -39.08 -29.18
CA LEU A 16 -16.89 -37.97 -28.91
C LEU A 16 -17.50 -38.01 -27.51
N ASN A 17 -17.84 -39.21 -27.00
CA ASN A 17 -18.42 -39.37 -25.65
C ASN A 17 -17.41 -39.19 -24.51
N ASN A 18 -16.09 -39.34 -24.77
CA ASN A 18 -15.04 -39.16 -23.76
C ASN A 18 -14.48 -37.73 -23.69
N ILE A 19 -14.97 -36.80 -24.52
CA ILE A 19 -14.61 -35.38 -24.40
C ILE A 19 -15.46 -34.78 -23.27
N HIS A 20 -14.98 -34.90 -22.03
CA HIS A 20 -15.54 -34.19 -20.89
C HIS A 20 -14.68 -32.96 -20.59
N SER A 21 -15.22 -31.77 -20.87
CA SER A 21 -14.59 -30.51 -20.49
C SER A 21 -15.30 -30.00 -19.24
N GLU A 22 -14.68 -30.15 -18.06
CA GLU A 22 -15.18 -29.50 -16.85
C GLU A 22 -14.88 -28.01 -16.91
N SER A 23 -15.90 -27.17 -16.76
CA SER A 23 -15.73 -25.73 -16.62
C SER A 23 -15.68 -25.37 -15.13
N VAL A 24 -14.53 -24.87 -14.68
CA VAL A 24 -14.37 -24.34 -13.33
C VAL A 24 -14.63 -22.84 -13.35
N LYS A 25 -15.59 -22.39 -12.54
CA LYS A 25 -15.78 -20.96 -12.29
C LYS A 25 -14.76 -20.51 -11.24
N PHE A 26 -14.10 -19.40 -11.52
CA PHE A 26 -13.14 -18.77 -10.62
C PHE A 26 -13.43 -17.27 -10.51
N GLU A 27 -12.97 -16.69 -9.41
CA GLU A 27 -13.00 -15.24 -9.15
C GLU A 27 -11.58 -14.76 -8.88
N VAL A 28 -11.24 -13.57 -9.37
CA VAL A 28 -10.03 -12.86 -8.93
C VAL A 28 -10.44 -11.97 -7.76
N LEU A 29 -9.72 -12.04 -6.65
CA LEU A 29 -9.90 -11.20 -5.48
C LEU A 29 -8.73 -10.22 -5.36
N GLY A 30 -9.03 -8.98 -4.97
CA GLY A 30 -8.04 -7.92 -4.72
C GLY A 30 -8.01 -7.49 -3.25
N PRO A 31 -7.25 -6.43 -2.93
CA PRO A 31 -7.17 -5.88 -1.58
C PRO A 31 -8.54 -5.39 -1.11
N THR A 32 -9.00 -5.86 0.05
CA THR A 32 -10.22 -5.35 0.71
C THR A 32 -9.91 -4.19 1.65
N ASP A 33 -8.69 -4.17 2.18
CA ASP A 33 -8.22 -3.14 3.09
C ASP A 33 -7.45 -2.06 2.35
N PRO A 34 -7.47 -0.81 2.85
CA PRO A 34 -6.74 0.27 2.19
C PRO A 34 -5.24 0.11 2.31
N ILE A 35 -4.54 0.58 1.27
CA ILE A 35 -3.09 0.46 1.16
C ILE A 35 -2.44 1.72 1.70
N VAL A 36 -1.41 1.53 2.52
CA VAL A 36 -0.51 2.59 3.01
C VAL A 36 0.77 2.50 2.20
N ALA A 37 1.21 3.63 1.67
CA ALA A 37 2.42 3.71 0.86
C ALA A 37 3.30 4.89 1.31
N GLU A 38 4.60 4.66 1.32
CA GLU A 38 5.60 5.72 1.44
C GLU A 38 5.80 6.40 0.08
N ALA A 39 5.94 7.72 0.08
CA ALA A 39 6.19 8.46 -1.14
C ALA A 39 7.57 8.06 -1.72
N GLY A 40 7.56 7.50 -2.92
CA GLY A 40 8.76 7.00 -3.61
C GLY A 40 8.87 5.48 -3.65
N ASP A 41 8.04 4.75 -2.89
CA ASP A 41 7.98 3.29 -2.91
C ASP A 41 6.96 2.77 -3.94
N ASP A 42 7.18 1.53 -4.39
CA ASP A 42 6.23 0.82 -5.26
C ASP A 42 4.98 0.37 -4.47
N ILE A 43 3.79 0.60 -5.04
CA ILE A 43 2.53 0.09 -4.49
C ILE A 43 2.33 -1.35 -5.00
N ILE A 44 2.43 -2.32 -4.10
CA ILE A 44 2.13 -3.73 -4.42
C ILE A 44 0.64 -3.99 -4.23
N LEU A 45 -0.04 -4.36 -5.31
CA LEU A 45 -1.45 -4.75 -5.31
C LEU A 45 -1.58 -6.28 -5.30
N PRO A 46 -1.81 -6.93 -4.15
CA PRO A 46 -1.99 -8.38 -4.12
C PRO A 46 -3.30 -8.80 -4.79
N CYS A 47 -3.27 -9.88 -5.58
CA CYS A 47 -4.46 -10.51 -6.15
C CYS A 47 -4.38 -12.04 -6.03
N TYR A 48 -5.54 -12.70 -5.90
CA TYR A 48 -5.62 -14.15 -5.68
C TYR A 48 -6.81 -14.77 -6.41
N LEU A 49 -6.67 -16.02 -6.83
CA LEU A 49 -7.76 -16.80 -7.42
C LEU A 49 -8.56 -17.52 -6.35
N LYS A 50 -9.89 -17.50 -6.49
CA LYS A 50 -10.83 -18.29 -5.68
C LYS A 50 -11.68 -19.19 -6.58
N PRO A 51 -11.71 -20.52 -6.35
CA PRO A 51 -10.89 -21.26 -5.39
C PRO A 51 -9.39 -21.22 -5.75
N ASN A 52 -8.52 -21.61 -4.82
CA ASN A 52 -7.07 -21.64 -5.06
C ASN A 52 -6.74 -22.76 -6.06
N ILE A 53 -6.73 -22.41 -7.35
CA ILE A 53 -6.49 -23.31 -8.48
C ILE A 53 -5.26 -22.85 -9.26
N SER A 54 -4.57 -23.79 -9.90
CA SER A 54 -3.48 -23.45 -10.81
C SER A 54 -4.02 -22.82 -12.08
N ALA A 55 -3.39 -21.75 -12.53
CA ALA A 55 -3.72 -21.09 -13.78
C ALA A 55 -3.00 -21.69 -15.01
N GLU A 56 -2.09 -22.65 -14.79
CA GLU A 56 -1.17 -23.17 -15.81
C GLU A 56 -1.91 -23.86 -16.98
N ASP A 57 -2.99 -24.60 -16.69
CA ASP A 57 -3.76 -25.35 -17.69
C ASP A 57 -5.11 -24.68 -18.06
N MET A 58 -5.29 -23.39 -17.76
CA MET A 58 -6.55 -22.68 -18.04
C MET A 58 -6.67 -22.27 -19.53
N THR A 59 -7.47 -23.00 -20.30
CA THR A 59 -7.82 -22.60 -21.68
C THR A 59 -9.09 -21.73 -21.71
N SER A 60 -8.94 -20.46 -22.05
CA SER A 60 -10.06 -19.52 -22.24
C SER A 60 -10.89 -19.89 -23.48
N GLN A 61 -12.13 -20.33 -23.27
CA GLN A 61 -13.12 -20.48 -24.35
C GLN A 61 -13.97 -19.19 -24.46
N SER A 62 -13.39 -18.16 -25.07
CA SER A 62 -14.01 -16.89 -25.50
C SER A 62 -14.47 -15.89 -24.43
N TRP A 63 -14.32 -14.61 -24.83
CA TRP A 63 -14.63 -13.30 -24.22
C TRP A 63 -13.96 -12.95 -22.87
N TYR A 64 -13.13 -11.90 -22.91
CA TYR A 64 -12.41 -11.35 -21.76
C TYR A 64 -13.37 -10.63 -20.81
N ASP A 65 -13.67 -11.23 -19.66
CA ASP A 65 -14.26 -10.52 -18.54
C ASP A 65 -13.15 -9.81 -17.75
N GLU A 66 -13.09 -8.48 -17.84
CA GLU A 66 -12.19 -7.67 -17.01
C GLU A 66 -12.73 -7.59 -15.58
N THR A 67 -11.99 -8.12 -14.60
CA THR A 67 -12.27 -7.85 -13.19
C THR A 67 -11.55 -6.58 -12.74
N LYS A 68 -12.29 -5.62 -12.19
CA LYS A 68 -11.75 -4.34 -11.69
C LYS A 68 -11.86 -4.28 -10.18
N PHE A 69 -10.75 -3.99 -9.52
CA PHE A 69 -10.71 -3.75 -8.07
C PHE A 69 -10.61 -2.25 -7.80
N GLN A 70 -11.37 -1.77 -6.84
CA GLN A 70 -11.19 -0.43 -6.31
C GLN A 70 -10.17 -0.47 -5.20
N VAL A 71 -9.04 0.22 -5.39
CA VAL A 71 -8.01 0.38 -4.37
C VAL A 71 -8.20 1.73 -3.71
N PHE A 72 -8.25 1.74 -2.38
CA PHE A 72 -8.31 2.95 -1.60
C PHE A 72 -6.94 3.22 -0.98
N VAL A 73 -6.33 4.33 -1.35
CA VAL A 73 -5.12 4.82 -0.70
C VAL A 73 -5.57 5.70 0.47
N LYS A 74 -5.32 5.24 1.70
CA LYS A 74 -5.73 5.97 2.91
C LYS A 74 -4.85 7.18 3.17
N ALA A 75 -3.57 7.06 2.84
CA ALA A 75 -2.60 8.12 3.00
C ALA A 75 -1.37 7.88 2.15
N VAL A 76 -0.70 8.97 1.79
CA VAL A 76 0.66 9.00 1.24
C VAL A 76 1.47 10.03 2.00
N GLY A 77 2.78 9.86 2.03
CA GLY A 77 3.70 10.81 2.66
C GLY A 77 5.13 10.26 2.70
N SER A 78 6.11 11.14 2.82
CA SER A 78 7.50 10.75 3.04
C SER A 78 7.80 10.58 4.52
N ARG A 79 8.90 9.89 4.84
CA ARG A 79 9.40 9.83 6.22
C ARG A 79 9.87 11.20 6.70
N PRO A 80 9.72 11.52 7.99
CA PRO A 80 10.25 12.76 8.54
C PRO A 80 11.77 12.79 8.47
N VAL A 81 12.31 13.89 7.99
CA VAL A 81 13.74 14.21 7.95
C VAL A 81 14.05 15.19 9.07
N VAL A 82 15.06 14.86 9.89
CA VAL A 82 15.52 15.72 10.97
C VAL A 82 16.85 16.36 10.59
N SER A 83 16.94 17.68 10.74
CA SER A 83 18.15 18.47 10.53
C SER A 83 18.51 19.30 11.78
N ILE A 84 19.79 19.65 11.89
CA ILE A 84 20.32 20.47 12.99
C ILE A 84 20.43 21.92 12.52
N GLU A 85 19.75 22.82 13.22
CA GLU A 85 19.68 24.26 12.92
C GLU A 85 20.74 25.10 13.66
N GLY A 86 21.54 24.43 14.51
CA GLY A 86 22.63 25.01 15.30
C GLY A 86 22.20 25.45 16.71
N HIS A 87 23.13 26.01 17.47
CA HIS A 87 22.86 26.47 18.82
C HIS A 87 22.01 27.76 18.81
N ARG A 88 20.88 27.76 19.53
CA ARG A 88 19.93 28.89 19.63
C ARG A 88 19.35 28.95 21.05
N ASP A 89 19.18 30.15 21.59
CA ASP A 89 18.58 30.43 22.91
C ASP A 89 19.08 29.52 24.05
N GLY A 90 20.39 29.21 24.05
CA GLY A 90 21.01 28.38 25.08
C GLY A 90 20.77 26.87 24.94
N GLY A 91 20.20 26.39 23.83
CA GLY A 91 20.06 24.97 23.50
C GLY A 91 20.46 24.66 22.06
N MET A 92 20.13 23.45 21.59
CA MET A 92 20.31 23.02 20.20
C MET A 92 19.00 23.13 19.44
N GLY A 93 18.99 23.87 18.33
CA GLY A 93 17.87 23.92 17.40
C GLY A 93 17.81 22.67 16.53
N LEU A 94 16.66 22.00 16.52
CA LEU A 94 16.36 20.87 15.62
C LEU A 94 15.17 21.24 14.74
N LEU A 95 15.24 20.92 13.46
CA LEU A 95 14.14 21.06 12.50
C LEU A 95 13.71 19.65 12.07
N CYS A 96 12.40 19.42 12.04
CA CYS A 96 11.83 18.26 11.39
C CYS A 96 10.96 18.73 10.22
N GLU A 97 11.08 18.06 9.08
CA GLU A 97 10.28 18.31 7.89
C GLU A 97 9.84 16.98 7.27
N SER A 98 8.62 16.96 6.74
CA SER A 98 8.06 15.81 6.01
C SER A 98 7.12 16.29 4.93
N GLU A 99 7.14 15.63 3.77
CA GLU A 99 6.58 16.15 2.51
C GLU A 99 5.65 15.14 1.83
N GLY A 100 4.94 15.60 0.81
CA GLY A 100 4.14 14.74 -0.06
C GLY A 100 2.92 14.14 0.63
N TRP A 101 2.44 14.74 1.72
CA TRP A 101 1.36 14.15 2.50
C TRP A 101 -0.02 14.39 1.90
N HIS A 102 -0.85 13.35 1.84
CA HIS A 102 -2.28 13.52 1.63
C HIS A 102 -3.03 12.41 2.37
N PRO A 103 -4.01 12.72 3.24
CA PRO A 103 -4.47 14.06 3.64
C PRO A 103 -3.45 14.78 4.56
N GLU A 104 -3.79 15.99 5.05
CA GLU A 104 -2.91 16.76 5.97
C GLU A 104 -2.53 15.90 7.19
N PRO A 105 -1.22 15.77 7.52
CA PRO A 105 -0.76 15.01 8.67
C PRO A 105 -0.59 15.90 9.91
N GLU A 106 -0.35 15.27 11.06
CA GLU A 106 0.10 15.96 12.28
C GLU A 106 1.59 15.69 12.50
N LEU A 107 2.34 16.70 12.95
CA LEU A 107 3.76 16.56 13.31
C LEU A 107 3.92 16.90 14.79
N VAL A 108 4.58 16.03 15.54
CA VAL A 108 4.87 16.20 16.97
C VAL A 108 6.33 15.87 17.26
N TRP A 109 6.96 16.71 18.08
CA TRP A 109 8.25 16.44 18.70
C TRP A 109 8.07 15.86 20.09
N LEU A 110 8.73 14.73 20.35
CA LEU A 110 8.66 14.00 21.61
C LEU A 110 10.04 13.88 22.25
N ASP A 111 10.09 13.96 23.57
CA ASP A 111 11.27 13.65 24.36
C ASP A 111 11.49 12.13 24.48
N SER A 112 12.49 11.73 25.27
CA SER A 112 12.81 10.31 25.50
C SER A 112 11.73 9.51 26.23
N LYS A 113 10.84 10.19 26.97
CA LYS A 113 9.72 9.60 27.72
C LYS A 113 8.44 9.58 26.90
N GLY A 114 8.40 10.30 25.78
CA GLY A 114 7.25 10.44 24.92
C GLY A 114 6.40 11.68 25.22
N ASP A 115 6.92 12.63 26.00
CA ASP A 115 6.25 13.90 26.31
C ASP A 115 6.50 14.93 25.20
N SER A 116 5.51 15.81 24.95
CA SER A 116 5.61 16.83 23.89
C SER A 116 6.68 17.88 24.23
N LEU A 117 7.54 18.18 23.27
CA LEU A 117 8.59 19.21 23.40
C LEU A 117 8.17 20.59 22.88
N SER A 118 7.03 20.66 22.17
CA SER A 118 6.52 21.90 21.57
C SER A 118 5.08 22.15 22.01
N ASP A 119 4.80 23.40 22.38
CA ASP A 119 3.45 23.91 22.65
C ASP A 119 2.81 24.57 21.41
N GLY A 120 3.58 24.73 20.33
CA GLY A 120 3.16 25.38 19.10
C GLY A 120 2.64 24.41 18.03
N ARG A 121 1.84 24.92 17.09
CA ARG A 121 1.42 24.16 15.91
C ARG A 121 2.58 24.09 14.89
N PRO A 122 2.79 22.95 14.20
CA PRO A 122 3.72 22.90 13.08
C PRO A 122 3.31 23.88 11.97
N GLU A 123 4.30 24.31 11.20
CA GLU A 123 4.07 25.03 9.95
C GLU A 123 3.63 24.02 8.88
N THR A 124 2.55 24.36 8.17
CA THR A 124 2.03 23.52 7.08
C THR A 124 1.98 24.34 5.80
N HIS A 125 2.52 23.77 4.72
CA HIS A 125 2.40 24.28 3.36
C HIS A 125 1.66 23.26 2.49
N ARG A 126 0.80 23.73 1.59
CA ARG A 126 0.12 22.88 0.61
C ARG A 126 0.53 23.27 -0.79
N ASP A 127 1.00 22.30 -1.56
CA ASP A 127 1.46 22.51 -2.93
C ASP A 127 0.30 22.61 -3.94
N LEU A 128 0.63 22.85 -5.21
CA LEU A 128 -0.33 22.95 -6.30
C LEU A 128 -1.03 21.62 -6.64
N ASN A 129 -0.40 20.50 -6.29
CA ASN A 129 -0.96 19.15 -6.47
C ASN A 129 -1.87 18.76 -5.28
N GLY A 130 -1.93 19.59 -4.25
CA GLY A 130 -2.75 19.39 -3.06
C GLY A 130 -2.11 18.53 -1.98
N PHE A 131 -0.82 18.22 -2.08
CA PHE A 131 -0.03 17.54 -1.05
C PHE A 131 0.49 18.54 -0.02
N TYR A 132 0.67 18.05 1.20
CA TYR A 132 1.09 18.82 2.36
C TYR A 132 2.55 18.56 2.70
N THR A 133 3.26 19.64 3.01
CA THR A 133 4.56 19.62 3.69
C THR A 133 4.35 20.19 5.09
N VAL A 134 4.77 19.44 6.11
CA VAL A 134 4.73 19.85 7.51
C VAL A 134 6.14 20.00 8.05
N ARG A 135 6.39 21.08 8.78
CA ARG A 135 7.68 21.33 9.42
C ARG A 135 7.53 21.93 10.81
N GLN A 136 8.45 21.60 11.70
CA GLN A 136 8.49 22.21 13.03
C GLN A 136 9.90 22.24 13.58
N GLN A 137 10.26 23.41 14.12
CA GLN A 137 11.51 23.63 14.83
C GLN A 137 11.28 23.59 16.35
N VAL A 138 12.23 22.99 17.07
CA VAL A 138 12.30 22.99 18.54
C VAL A 138 13.71 23.33 19.02
N ILE A 139 13.81 23.82 20.26
CA ILE A 139 15.08 24.02 20.95
C ILE A 139 15.16 22.99 22.06
N VAL A 140 16.16 22.12 22.01
CA VAL A 140 16.35 21.05 22.99
C VAL A 140 17.56 21.33 23.89
N GLN A 141 17.47 20.84 25.12
CA GLN A 141 18.52 20.90 26.13
C GLN A 141 19.16 19.52 26.30
N GLU A 142 20.39 19.47 26.83
CA GLU A 142 21.05 18.20 27.15
C GLU A 142 20.26 17.45 28.24
N THR A 143 20.07 16.15 28.02
CA THR A 143 19.39 15.22 28.94
C THR A 143 20.26 13.99 29.16
N ASP A 144 19.88 13.13 30.10
CA ASP A 144 20.56 11.87 30.37
C ASP A 144 20.56 10.90 29.18
N THR A 145 19.53 10.95 28.33
CA THR A 145 19.39 10.07 27.16
C THR A 145 19.69 10.74 25.82
N ASN A 146 19.60 12.07 25.75
CA ASN A 146 19.74 12.88 24.52
C ASN A 146 18.96 12.30 23.33
N ARG A 147 17.77 11.75 23.60
CA ARG A 147 16.89 11.15 22.61
C ARG A 147 15.68 12.04 22.38
N PHE A 148 15.48 12.42 21.13
CA PHE A 148 14.35 13.23 20.67
C PHE A 148 13.75 12.56 19.44
N THR A 149 12.43 12.56 19.33
CA THR A 149 11.70 11.87 18.26
C THR A 149 10.81 12.86 17.54
N CYS A 150 11.01 13.03 16.24
CA CYS A 150 10.00 13.65 15.39
C CYS A 150 9.04 12.56 14.88
N ARG A 151 7.76 12.72 15.16
CA ARG A 151 6.72 11.79 14.74
C ARG A 151 5.71 12.50 13.86
N VAL A 152 5.50 11.97 12.67
CA VAL A 152 4.40 12.37 11.79
C VAL A 152 3.28 11.34 11.94
N LEU A 153 2.06 11.81 12.15
CA LEU A 153 0.88 11.02 12.43
C LEU A 153 -0.16 11.30 11.36
N GLN A 154 -0.79 10.24 10.88
CA GLN A 154 -1.93 10.36 9.99
C GLN A 154 -3.15 9.71 10.63
N ARG A 155 -4.12 10.55 11.01
CA ARG A 155 -5.34 10.09 11.72
C ARG A 155 -6.18 9.13 10.87
N GLN A 156 -6.09 9.21 9.54
CA GLN A 156 -6.83 8.33 8.64
C GLN A 156 -6.24 6.91 8.54
N ILE A 157 -5.01 6.67 9.01
CA ILE A 157 -4.36 5.35 8.99
C ILE A 157 -4.70 4.52 10.24
N ASN A 158 -5.28 5.13 11.28
CA ASN A 158 -5.72 4.41 12.47
C ASN A 158 -6.99 3.63 12.15
N VAL A 159 -6.80 2.39 11.74
CA VAL A 159 -7.84 1.40 11.50
C VAL A 159 -7.55 0.30 12.50
N ASP A 160 -8.26 0.35 13.62
CA ASP A 160 -8.39 -0.81 14.50
C ASP A 160 -9.23 -1.90 13.81
#